data_AF-A0A960YT60-F1
#
_entry.id   AF-A0A960YT60-F1
#
_cell.length_a   1.000
_cell.length_b   1.000
_cell.length_c   1.000
_cell.angle_alpha   90.00
_cell.angle_beta   90.00
_cell.angle_gamma   90.00
#
_symmetry.space_group_name_H-M   'P 1'
#
loop_
_entity.id
_entity.type
_entity.pdbx_description
1 polymer ?
#
loop_
_entity_poly.entity_id
_entity_poly.type
_entity_poly.pdbx_seq_one_letter_code
_entity_poly.pdbx_strand_id
1 'polypeptide(L)'
;TIGQMIRDAYPYGVRKSLRTSFPKDHKQELDKVHKQLSSLLTEVEIKTHLEAPEKLQTHYQALIKFLNDIIQNDPELSHFV
;
A
#
# COMPACT_ATOMS: atom_id res chain seq x y z
N THR A 1 -10.04 2.86 -11.08
CA THR A 1 -9.49 1.62 -10.47
C THR A 1 -9.07 1.88 -9.03
N ILE A 2 -8.82 0.85 -8.22
CA ILE A 2 -8.33 1.02 -6.83
C ILE A 2 -7.03 1.85 -6.80
N GLY A 3 -6.14 1.66 -7.78
CA GLY A 3 -4.94 2.49 -7.93
C GLY A 3 -5.20 3.97 -8.28
N GLN A 4 -6.41 4.36 -8.71
CA GLN A 4 -6.81 5.77 -8.79
C GLN A 4 -7.23 6.28 -7.41
N MET A 5 -8.03 5.51 -6.65
CA MET A 5 -8.46 5.91 -5.31
C MET A 5 -7.28 6.12 -4.36
N ILE A 6 -6.22 5.32 -4.45
CA ILE A 6 -4.99 5.52 -3.66
C ILE A 6 -4.25 6.79 -4.08
N ARG A 7 -4.17 7.07 -5.39
CA ARG A 7 -3.57 8.31 -5.91
C ARG A 7 -4.38 9.56 -5.54
N ASP A 8 -5.70 9.43 -5.44
CA ASP A 8 -6.61 10.51 -5.08
C ASP A 8 -6.67 10.74 -3.56
N ALA A 9 -6.55 9.67 -2.75
CA ALA A 9 -6.44 9.78 -1.30
C ALA A 9 -5.11 10.43 -0.87
N TYR A 10 -4.06 10.27 -1.68
CA TYR A 10 -2.77 10.92 -1.44
C TYR A 10 -2.23 11.63 -2.70
N PRO A 11 -2.81 12.80 -3.05
CA PRO A 11 -2.46 13.52 -4.26
C PRO A 11 -0.99 13.94 -4.28
N TYR A 12 -0.37 13.92 -5.47
CA TYR A 12 1.03 14.31 -5.66
C TYR A 12 1.36 15.71 -5.12
N GLY A 13 0.43 16.67 -5.22
CA GLY A 13 0.62 18.01 -4.67
C GLY A 13 0.77 18.05 -3.14
N VAL A 14 0.04 17.18 -2.44
CA VAL A 14 0.13 17.03 -0.98
C VAL A 14 1.45 16.39 -0.59
N ARG A 15 1.85 15.31 -1.29
CA ARG A 15 3.17 14.69 -1.15
C ARG A 15 4.30 15.68 -1.31
N LYS A 16 4.27 16.44 -2.40
CA LYS A 16 5.31 17.42 -2.71
C LYS A 16 5.40 18.50 -1.62
N SER A 17 4.27 19.04 -1.17
CA SER A 17 4.20 20.07 -0.12
C SER A 17 4.73 19.57 1.22
N LEU A 18 4.30 18.37 1.65
CA LEU A 18 4.76 17.75 2.89
C LEU A 18 6.26 17.43 2.83
N ARG A 19 6.74 16.91 1.70
CA ARG A 19 8.17 16.62 1.49
C ARG A 19 9.06 17.85 1.62
N THR A 20 8.61 19.00 1.12
CA THR A 20 9.39 20.25 1.16
C THR A 20 9.29 20.99 2.49
N SER A 21 8.10 21.00 3.09
CA SER A 21 7.81 21.84 4.26
C SER A 21 8.02 21.10 5.58
N PHE A 22 7.76 19.79 5.60
CA PHE A 22 7.79 18.95 6.81
C PHE A 22 8.36 17.56 6.52
N PRO A 23 9.65 17.45 6.12
CA PRO A 23 10.24 16.19 5.65
C PRO A 23 10.24 15.07 6.70
N LYS A 24 10.32 15.42 8.00
CA LYS A 24 10.24 14.44 9.10
C LYS A 24 8.84 13.85 9.22
N ASP A 25 7.81 14.70 9.21
CA ASP A 25 6.42 14.28 9.34
C ASP A 25 5.98 13.49 8.09
N HIS A 26 6.42 13.93 6.91
CA HIS A 26 6.23 13.17 5.67
C HIS A 26 6.83 11.76 5.73
N LYS A 27 8.06 11.63 6.25
CA LYS A 27 8.70 10.31 6.42
C LYS A 27 7.95 9.44 7.43
N GLN A 28 7.43 10.02 8.52
CA GLN A 28 6.64 9.29 9.51
C GLN A 28 5.29 8.82 8.94
N GLU A 29 4.61 9.65 8.16
CA GLU A 29 3.37 9.26 7.50
C GLU A 29 3.61 8.18 6.43
N LEU A 30 4.71 8.25 5.67
CA LEU A 30 5.10 7.19 4.75
C LEU A 30 5.40 5.86 5.48
N ASP A 31 6.08 5.89 6.62
CA ASP A 31 6.32 4.69 7.46
C ASP A 31 5.00 4.10 7.99
N LYS A 32 4.04 4.94 8.40
CA LYS A 32 2.70 4.48 8.82
C LYS A 32 1.95 3.83 7.66
N VAL A 33 1.94 4.46 6.48
CA VAL A 33 1.30 3.92 5.28
C VAL A 33 1.94 2.59 4.88
N HIS A 34 3.28 2.50 4.89
CA HIS A 34 3.99 1.26 4.63
C HIS A 34 3.59 0.15 5.61
N LYS A 35 3.60 0.42 6.92
CA LYS A 35 3.18 -0.55 7.95
C LYS A 35 1.74 -1.01 7.80
N GLN A 36 0.83 -0.10 7.49
CA GLN A 36 -0.58 -0.42 7.27
C GLN A 36 -0.77 -1.29 6.03
N LEU A 37 -0.09 -0.98 4.93
CA LEU A 37 -0.15 -1.77 3.70
C LEU A 37 0.45 -3.18 3.90
N SER A 38 1.58 -3.29 4.61
CA SER A 38 2.17 -4.59 4.92
C SER A 38 1.29 -5.42 5.85
N SER A 39 0.67 -4.81 6.87
CA SER A 39 -0.28 -5.50 7.74
C SER A 39 -1.50 -6.00 6.95
N LEU A 40 -2.03 -5.17 6.06
CA LEU A 40 -3.14 -5.55 5.19
C LEU A 40 -2.76 -6.69 4.24
N LEU A 41 -1.55 -6.66 3.67
CA LEU A 41 -1.03 -7.73 2.84
C LEU A 41 -1.01 -9.06 3.61
N THR A 42 -0.45 -9.07 4.83
CA THR A 42 -0.41 -10.26 5.68
C THR A 42 -1.82 -10.78 6.02
N GLU A 43 -2.76 -9.88 6.36
CA GLU A 43 -4.15 -10.29 6.61
C GLU A 43 -4.82 -10.92 5.39
N VAL A 44 -4.59 -10.34 4.20
CA VAL A 44 -5.14 -10.87 2.95
C VAL A 44 -4.49 -12.21 2.60
N GLU A 45 -3.19 -12.38 2.80
CA GLU A 45 -2.48 -13.66 2.61
C GLU A 45 -3.05 -14.75 3.52
N ILE A 46 -3.20 -14.47 4.81
CA ILE A 46 -3.78 -15.41 5.79
C ILE A 46 -5.20 -15.82 5.38
N LYS A 47 -6.06 -14.85 5.03
CA LYS A 47 -7.43 -15.13 4.58
C LYS A 47 -7.48 -15.93 3.29
N THR A 48 -6.55 -15.68 2.37
CA THR A 48 -6.44 -16.42 1.11
C THR A 48 -6.07 -17.88 1.34
N HIS A 49 -5.18 -18.14 2.30
CA HIS A 49 -4.69 -19.48 2.59
C HIS A 49 -5.63 -20.32 3.48
N LEU A 50 -6.33 -19.69 4.43
CA LEU A 50 -7.11 -20.42 5.44
C LEU A 50 -8.61 -20.50 5.13
N GLU A 51 -9.19 -19.49 4.49
CA GLU A 51 -10.65 -19.29 4.53
C GLU A 51 -11.30 -18.98 3.17
N ALA A 52 -10.51 -18.73 2.12
CA ALA A 52 -11.05 -18.24 0.86
C ALA A 52 -11.71 -19.37 0.02
N PRO A 53 -13.01 -19.23 -0.33
CA PRO A 53 -13.63 -20.04 -1.37
C PRO A 53 -12.86 -19.89 -2.69
N GLU A 54 -12.79 -20.97 -3.48
CA GLU A 54 -12.06 -21.03 -4.75
C GLU A 54 -12.37 -19.85 -5.70
N LYS A 55 -13.64 -19.41 -5.71
CA LYS A 55 -14.12 -18.28 -6.52
C LYS A 55 -13.54 -16.91 -6.11
N LEU A 56 -13.06 -16.78 -4.87
CA LEU A 56 -12.48 -15.55 -4.33
C LEU A 56 -10.95 -15.59 -4.29
N GLN A 57 -10.32 -16.76 -4.42
CA GLN A 57 -8.86 -16.88 -4.42
C GLN A 57 -8.19 -16.03 -5.49
N THR A 58 -8.73 -16.01 -6.72
CA THR A 58 -8.18 -15.18 -7.80
C THR A 58 -8.25 -13.69 -7.48
N HIS A 59 -9.33 -13.23 -6.83
CA HIS A 59 -9.48 -11.83 -6.42
C HIS A 59 -8.50 -11.47 -5.30
N TYR A 60 -8.32 -12.35 -4.30
CA TYR A 60 -7.35 -12.12 -3.25
C TYR A 60 -5.90 -12.19 -3.75
N GLN A 61 -5.57 -13.12 -4.65
CA GLN A 61 -4.25 -13.15 -5.29
C GLN A 61 -3.97 -11.88 -6.11
N ALA A 62 -4.97 -11.36 -6.82
CA ALA A 62 -4.84 -10.08 -7.52
C ALA A 62 -4.62 -8.91 -6.54
N LEU A 63 -5.29 -8.91 -5.39
CA LEU A 63 -5.11 -7.91 -4.34
C LEU A 63 -3.72 -8.00 -3.68
N ILE A 64 -3.25 -9.21 -3.36
CA ILE A 64 -1.90 -9.49 -2.85
C ILE A 64 -0.85 -8.98 -3.82
N LYS A 65 -0.99 -9.30 -5.11
CA LYS A 65 -0.08 -8.82 -6.15
C LYS A 65 -0.08 -7.29 -6.24
N PHE A 66 -1.25 -6.66 -6.16
CA PHE A 66 -1.37 -5.21 -6.20
C PHE A 66 -0.74 -4.53 -4.99
N LEU A 67 -0.95 -5.05 -3.77
CA LEU A 67 -0.35 -4.53 -2.55
C LEU A 67 1.18 -4.69 -2.57
N ASN A 68 1.67 -5.86 -3.00
CA ASN A 68 3.10 -6.08 -3.18
C ASN A 68 3.72 -5.13 -4.21
N ASP A 69 3.05 -4.92 -5.35
CA ASP A 69 3.51 -3.99 -6.38
C ASP A 69 3.62 -2.56 -5.85
N ILE A 70 2.65 -2.09 -5.05
CA ILE A 70 2.72 -0.76 -4.44
C ILE A 70 3.87 -0.67 -3.44
N ILE A 71 4.02 -1.65 -2.54
CA ILE A 71 5.06 -1.61 -1.49
C ILE A 71 6.46 -1.66 -2.11
N GLN A 72 6.67 -2.51 -3.12
CA GLN A 72 7.98 -2.77 -3.70
C GLN A 72 8.37 -1.77 -4.80
N ASN A 73 7.40 -1.29 -5.59
CA ASN A 73 7.70 -0.50 -6.79
C ASN A 73 7.32 0.99 -6.66
N ASP A 74 6.58 1.42 -5.62
CA ASP A 74 6.39 2.85 -5.37
C ASP A 74 7.69 3.46 -4.84
N PRO A 75 8.28 4.46 -5.54
CA PRO A 75 9.58 5.01 -5.18
C PRO A 75 9.59 5.77 -3.84
N GLU A 76 8.43 6.11 -3.27
CA GLU A 76 8.37 6.70 -1.93
C GLU A 76 8.28 5.62 -0.83
N LEU A 77 7.76 4.44 -1.13
CA LEU A 77 7.57 3.35 -0.16
C LEU A 77 8.66 2.27 -0.22
N SER A 78 9.25 2.01 -1.39
CA SER A 78 10.25 0.96 -1.59
C SER A 78 11.54 1.15 -0.78
N HIS A 79 11.79 2.38 -0.31
CA HIS A 79 12.93 2.70 0.56
C HIS A 79 12.72 2.34 2.04
N PHE A 80 11.54 1.82 2.41
CA PHE A 80 11.22 1.35 3.76
C PHE A 80 11.33 -0.18 3.92
N VAL A 81 11.78 -0.87 2.87
CA VAL A 81 12.06 -2.32 2.82
C VAL A 81 13.47 -2.62 3.35
#